data_AF-W1S662-F1
#
_entry.id   AF-W1S662-F1
#
_cell.length_a   1.000
_cell.length_b   1.000
_cell.length_c   1.000
_cell.angle_alpha   90.00
_cell.angle_beta   90.00
_cell.angle_gamma   90.00
#
_symmetry.space_group_name_H-M   'P 1'
#
loop_
_entity.id
_entity.type
_entity.pdbx_description
1 polymer ?
#
loop_
_entity_poly.entity_id
_entity_poly.type
_entity_poly.pdbx_seq_one_letter_code
_entity_poly.pdbx_strand_id
1 'polypeptide(L)' 'MLRVDEDSLALHLEVSLATAEPALVTDIGCGDTVARRRATAELARHLAVRLRCYDILADEPAARSDTLPLFPEA' A
#
# COMPACT_ATOMS: atom_id res chain seq x y z
N MET A 1 11.49 -13.19 10.34
CA MET A 1 10.89 -11.90 9.94
C MET A 1 9.63 -11.70 10.76
N LEU A 2 9.46 -10.55 11.41
CA LEU A 2 8.32 -10.26 12.27
C LEU A 2 7.19 -9.71 11.38
N ARG A 3 6.11 -10.47 11.24
CA ARG A 3 4.96 -10.10 10.40
C ARG A 3 4.15 -9.05 11.15
N VAL A 4 3.86 -7.91 10.50
CA VAL A 4 3.00 -6.85 11.07
C VAL A 4 1.55 -7.29 10.89
N ASP A 5 0.75 -7.23 11.96
CA ASP A 5 -0.69 -7.42 11.85
C ASP A 5 -1.36 -6.24 11.13
N GLU A 6 -2.52 -6.49 10.53
CA GLU A 6 -3.21 -5.50 9.69
C GLU A 6 -3.58 -4.22 10.47
N ASP A 7 -4.00 -4.35 11.73
CA ASP A 7 -4.37 -3.22 12.59
C ASP A 7 -3.15 -2.34 12.92
N SER A 8 -2.01 -2.96 13.23
CA SER A 8 -0.73 -2.26 13.41
C SER A 8 -0.30 -1.55 12.13
N LEU A 9 -0.43 -2.19 10.95
CA LEU A 9 -0.10 -1.56 9.68
C LEU A 9 -1.00 -0.36 9.39
N ALA A 10 -2.30 -0.48 9.63
CA ALA A 10 -3.28 0.59 9.47
C ALA A 10 -2.92 1.81 10.34
N LEU A 11 -2.59 1.58 11.62
CA LEU A 11 -2.13 2.64 12.51
C LEU A 11 -0.87 3.34 11.98
N HIS A 12 0.11 2.58 11.49
CA HIS A 12 1.33 3.17 10.93
C HIS A 12 1.05 4.00 9.65
N LEU A 13 0.08 3.58 8.84
CA LEU A 13 -0.42 4.32 7.68
C LEU A 13 -1.10 5.63 8.08
N GLU A 14 -2.02 5.59 9.03
CA GLU A 14 -2.73 6.77 9.53
C GLU A 14 -1.75 7.83 10.04
N VAL A 15 -0.79 7.44 10.88
CA VAL A 15 0.17 8.41 11.40
C VAL A 15 1.11 8.91 10.31
N SER A 16 1.48 8.06 9.33
CA SER A 16 2.31 8.51 8.20
C SER A 16 1.58 9.54 7.34
N LEU A 17 0.27 9.38 7.14
CA LEU A 17 -0.56 10.33 6.42
C LEU A 17 -0.79 11.61 7.23
N ALA A 18 -1.05 11.50 8.53
CA ALA A 18 -1.27 12.64 9.41
C ALA A 18 -0.03 13.53 9.59
N THR A 19 1.17 12.95 9.43
CA THR A 19 2.45 13.66 9.53
C THR A 19 3.05 14.05 8.18
N ALA A 20 2.44 13.62 7.07
CA ALA A 20 2.90 13.96 5.75
C ALA A 20 2.61 15.43 5.41
N GLU A 21 3.42 16.00 4.53
CA GLU A 21 3.16 17.31 3.94
C GLU A 21 1.79 17.29 3.21
N PRO A 22 0.93 18.31 3.38
CA PRO A 22 -0.39 18.35 2.74
C PRO A 22 -0.34 18.23 1.20
N ALA A 23 0.75 18.73 0.60
CA ALA A 23 1.01 18.60 -0.83
C ALA A 23 1.15 17.12 -1.26
N LEU A 24 1.77 16.29 -0.43
CA LEU A 24 1.97 14.87 -0.70
C LEU A 24 0.63 14.12 -0.72
N VAL A 25 -0.26 14.41 0.23
CA VAL A 25 -1.62 13.82 0.27
C VAL A 25 -2.43 14.26 -0.96
N THR A 26 -2.29 15.52 -1.37
CA THR A 26 -2.94 16.06 -2.55
C THR A 26 -2.43 15.38 -3.84
N ASP A 27 -1.12 15.17 -3.95
CA ASP A 27 -0.48 14.52 -5.10
C ASP A 27 -0.87 13.03 -5.22
N ILE A 28 -1.13 12.36 -4.10
CA ILE A 28 -1.67 10.98 -4.10
C ILE A 28 -3.06 10.94 -4.75
N GLY A 29 -3.91 11.91 -4.44
CA GLY A 29 -5.25 12.05 -5.03
C GLY A 29 -5.26 12.61 -6.46
N CYS A 30 -4.11 13.03 -6.99
CA CYS A 30 -4.01 13.69 -8.28
C CYS A 30 -4.18 12.70 -9.46
N GLY A 31 -4.79 13.18 -10.54
CA GLY A 31 -4.90 12.46 -11.82
C GLY A 31 -3.55 12.26 -12.53
N ASP A 32 -2.54 13.08 -12.21
CA ASP A 32 -1.19 12.93 -12.74
C ASP A 32 -0.51 11.67 -12.16
N THR A 33 -0.21 10.74 -13.07
CA THR A 33 0.39 9.46 -12.71
C THR A 33 1.84 9.60 -12.25
N VAL A 34 2.59 10.61 -12.71
CA VAL A 34 3.98 10.85 -12.28
C VAL A 34 4.01 11.44 -10.89
N ALA A 35 3.20 12.47 -10.65
CA ALA A 35 3.05 13.09 -9.33
C ALA A 35 2.58 12.06 -8.29
N ARG A 36 1.54 11.28 -8.61
CA ARG A 36 1.03 10.21 -7.75
C ARG A 36 2.09 9.16 -7.42
N ARG A 37 2.88 8.71 -8.41
CA ARG A 37 3.97 7.75 -8.17
C ARG A 37 5.05 8.32 -7.25
N ARG A 38 5.44 9.58 -7.44
CA ARG A 38 6.44 10.23 -6.59
C ARG A 38 5.94 10.36 -5.15
N ALA A 39 4.70 10.82 -4.97
CA ALA A 39 4.08 10.96 -3.65
C ALA A 39 3.93 9.60 -2.94
N THR A 40 3.54 8.56 -3.68
CA THR A 40 3.47 7.18 -3.17
C THR A 40 4.84 6.68 -2.71
N ALA A 41 5.90 6.91 -3.49
CA ALA A 41 7.26 6.50 -3.12
C ALA A 41 7.77 7.26 -1.88
N GLU A 42 7.34 8.50 -1.68
CA GLU A 42 7.67 9.28 -0.49
C GLU A 42 6.92 8.79 0.76
N LEU A 43 5.63 8.49 0.64
CA LEU A 43 4.86 7.84 1.71
C LEU A 43 5.46 6.47 2.09
N ALA A 44 5.85 5.67 1.09
CA ALA A 44 6.50 4.39 1.32
C ALA A 44 7.83 4.53 2.10
N ARG A 45 8.61 5.58 1.83
CA ARG A 45 9.84 5.88 2.60
C ARG A 45 9.52 6.24 4.05
N HIS A 46 8.48 7.05 4.30
CA HIS A 46 8.05 7.37 5.67
C HIS A 46 7.60 6.12 6.43
N LEU A 47 6.81 5.28 5.77
CA LEU A 47 6.39 3.99 6.32
C LEU A 47 7.57 3.09 6.63
N ALA A 48 8.50 2.93 5.68
CA ALA A 48 9.69 2.10 5.88
C ALA A 48 10.57 2.60 7.04
N VAL A 49 10.69 3.92 7.25
CA VAL A 49 11.40 4.49 8.41
C VAL A 49 10.71 4.14 9.72
N ARG A 50 9.38 4.26 9.77
CA ARG A 50 8.58 3.93 10.97
C ARG A 50 8.53 2.43 11.24
N LEU A 51 8.54 1.63 10.18
CA LEU A 51 8.49 0.18 10.21
C LEU A 51 9.89 -0.44 10.19
N ARG A 52 10.99 0.30 10.44
CA ARG A 52 12.38 -0.24 10.42
C ARG A 52 12.63 -1.48 11.29
N CYS A 53 11.68 -1.84 12.16
CA CYS A 53 11.69 -3.07 12.95
C CYS A 53 10.96 -4.26 12.30
N TYR A 54 10.37 -4.07 11.12
CA TYR A 54 9.44 -4.99 10.47
C TYR A 54 9.77 -5.14 8.98
N ASP A 55 9.74 -6.38 8.49
CA ASP A 55 9.82 -6.63 7.06
C ASP A 55 8.42 -6.54 6.44
N ILE A 56 8.24 -5.60 5.52
CA ILE A 56 6.96 -5.40 4.83
C ILE A 56 6.90 -6.39 3.66
N LEU A 57 6.27 -7.53 3.89
CA LEU A 57 5.83 -8.42 2.82
C LEU A 57 4.42 -8.02 2.44
N ALA A 58 4.19 -7.63 1.19
CA ALA A 58 2.85 -7.60 0.65
C ALA A 58 2.37 -9.07 0.62
N ASP A 59 1.22 -9.38 1.22
CA ASP A 59 0.55 -10.62 0.87
C ASP A 59 0.27 -10.52 -0.64
N GLU A 60 0.82 -11.47 -1.40
CA GLU A 60 0.35 -11.72 -2.76
C GLU A 60 -1.17 -11.83 -2.64
N PRO A 61 -1.95 -11.02 -3.38
CA PRO A 61 -3.39 -11.03 -3.25
C PRO A 61 -3.80 -12.49 -3.39
N ALA A 62 -4.34 -13.07 -2.31
CA ALA A 62 -4.82 -14.43 -2.31
C ALA A 62 -5.68 -14.53 -3.55
N ALA A 63 -5.17 -15.24 -4.56
CA ALA A 63 -5.80 -15.32 -5.85
C ALA A 63 -7.22 -15.76 -5.53
N ARG A 64 -8.20 -14.86 -5.71
CA ARG A 64 -9.61 -15.22 -5.76
C ARG A 64 -9.72 -16.15 -6.95
N SER A 65 -9.41 -17.40 -6.70
CA SER A 65 -9.53 -18.53 -7.60
C SER A 65 -10.98 -18.96 -7.54
N ASP A 66 -11.87 -18.02 -7.82
CA ASP A 66 -13.31 -18.21 -7.87
C ASP A 66 -13.81 -17.47 -9.10
N THR A 67 -13.55 -18.02 -10.29
CA THR A 67 -14.53 -17.98 -11.39
C THR A 67 -14.16 -18.97 -12.50
N LEU A 68 -15.17 -19.76 -12.85
CA LEU A 68 -15.21 -20.98 -13.66
C LEU A 68 -14.75 -20.81 -15.13
N PRO A 69 -14.44 -21.92 -15.84
CA PRO A 69 -14.15 -21.87 -17.27
C PRO A 69 -15.32 -21.27 -18.06
N LEU A 70 -15.00 -20.32 -18.93
CA LEU A 70 -15.96 -19.47 -19.65
C LEU A 70 -16.61 -20.16 -20.87
N PHE A 71 -16.28 -21.43 -21.14
CA PHE A 71 -16.85 -22.20 -22.25
C PHE A 71 -16.94 -23.69 -21.90
N PRO A 72 -18.07 -24.37 -22.14
CA PRO A 72 -18.10 -25.83 -22.17
C PRO A 72 -17.41 -26.33 -23.44
N GLU A 73 -16.49 -27.30 -23.28
CA GLU A 73 -15.99 -28.09 -24.42
C GLU A 73 -17.16 -28.85 -25.06
N ALA A 74 -17.29 -28.71 -26.37
CA ALA A 74 -18.28 -29.39 -27.21
C ALA A 74 -17.78 -30.75 -27.69
#